data_AF-I4D8H7-F1
#
_entry.id   AF-I4D8H7-F1
#
_cell.length_a   1.000
_cell.length_b   1.000
_cell.length_c   1.000
_cell.angle_alpha   90.00
_cell.angle_beta   90.00
_cell.angle_gamma   90.00
#
_symmetry.space_group_name_H-M   'P 1'
#
loop_
_entity.id
_entity.type
_entity.pdbx_description
1 polymer ?
#
loop_
_entity_poly.entity_id
_entity_poly.type
_entity_poly.pdbx_seq_one_letter_code
_entity_poly.pdbx_strand_id
1 'polypeptide(L)'
;MNKAFWRYMLLLSLLFLFWSEFFVSGGILSQLAFNFALFYPLGFFVGYRSRQENIRTAYLAGFIFNLLSYLASFIYQIPIQSWSMVILDFVSFFIFVKLGAIFGKRAQS
;
A
#
# COMPACT_ATOMS: atom_id res chain seq x y z
N MET A 1 15.06 -10.40 -6.18
CA MET A 1 13.64 -9.94 -6.20
C MET A 1 13.07 -10.13 -7.60
N ASN A 2 11.81 -10.55 -7.75
CA ASN A 2 11.20 -10.83 -9.06
C ASN A 2 10.59 -9.56 -9.71
N LYS A 3 10.18 -9.64 -10.98
CA LYS A 3 9.55 -8.52 -11.72
C LYS A 3 8.26 -8.02 -11.05
N ALA A 4 7.47 -8.91 -10.48
CA ALA A 4 6.21 -8.57 -9.81
C ALA A 4 6.43 -7.68 -8.58
N PHE A 5 7.47 -7.96 -7.79
CA PHE A 5 7.85 -7.12 -6.64
C PHE A 5 8.08 -5.67 -7.07
N TRP A 6 8.93 -5.47 -8.09
CA TRP A 6 9.27 -4.15 -8.57
C TRP A 6 8.08 -3.44 -9.20
N ARG A 7 7.17 -4.17 -9.85
CA ARG A 7 5.90 -3.61 -10.33
C ARG A 7 5.05 -3.06 -9.18
N TYR A 8 4.92 -3.80 -8.08
CA TYR A 8 4.16 -3.32 -6.92
C TYR A 8 4.84 -2.16 -6.20
N MET A 9 6.17 -2.21 -6.05
CA MET A 9 6.93 -1.08 -5.50
C MET A 9 6.78 0.17 -6.35
N LEU A 10 6.92 0.06 -7.67
CA LEU A 10 6.76 1.18 -8.59
C LEU A 10 5.35 1.79 -8.48
N LEU A 11 4.32 0.94 -8.48
CA LEU A 11 2.93 1.38 -8.34
C LEU A 11 2.73 2.14 -7.03
N LEU A 12 3.18 1.58 -5.90
CA LEU A 12 3.05 2.20 -4.59
C LEU A 12 3.80 3.54 -4.51
N SER A 13 5.03 3.59 -5.00
CA SER A 13 5.82 4.82 -5.01
C SER A 13 5.18 5.91 -5.87
N LEU A 14 4.65 5.58 -7.05
CA LEU A 14 3.97 6.55 -7.91
C LEU A 14 2.69 7.07 -7.26
N LEU A 15 1.89 6.18 -6.69
CA LEU A 15 0.66 6.57 -5.98
C LEU A 15 0.99 7.42 -4.75
N PHE A 16 2.04 7.08 -4.02
CA PHE A 16 2.50 7.86 -2.87
C PHE A 16 2.86 9.28 -3.26
N LEU A 17 3.73 9.45 -4.26
CA LEU A 17 4.15 10.77 -4.75
C LEU A 17 2.98 11.57 -5.31
N PHE A 18 2.04 10.91 -5.98
CA PHE A 18 0.87 11.59 -6.53
C PHE A 18 -0.08 12.04 -5.41
N TRP A 19 -0.40 11.16 -4.45
CA TRP A 19 -1.40 11.44 -3.43
C TRP A 19 -0.85 12.21 -2.21
N SER A 20 0.45 12.21 -1.95
CA SER A 20 1.03 12.85 -0.76
C SER A 20 0.73 14.34 -0.65
N GLU A 21 0.58 15.03 -1.79
CA GLU A 21 0.25 16.46 -1.85
C GLU A 21 -1.24 16.75 -1.57
N PHE A 22 -2.11 15.74 -1.67
CA PHE A 22 -3.56 15.92 -1.48
C PHE A 22 -4.02 15.63 -0.05
N PHE A 23 -3.29 14.76 0.68
CA PHE A 23 -3.68 14.29 2.01
C PHE A 23 -2.78 14.87 3.12
N VAL A 24 -2.54 16.19 3.06
CA VAL A 24 -1.62 16.90 3.97
C VAL A 24 -2.24 17.15 5.36
N SER A 25 -3.57 17.13 5.47
CA SER A 25 -4.27 17.41 6.73
C SER A 25 -4.13 16.24 7.72
N GLY A 26 -3.65 16.55 8.92
CA GLY A 26 -3.63 15.59 10.03
C GLY A 26 -5.04 15.17 10.44
N GLY A 27 -5.28 13.85 10.51
CA GLY A 27 -6.56 13.31 10.96
C GLY A 27 -6.85 11.91 10.43
N ILE A 28 -7.69 11.17 11.17
CA ILE A 28 -7.98 9.75 10.87
C ILE A 28 -8.68 9.59 9.51
N LEU A 29 -9.61 10.49 9.17
CA LEU A 29 -10.32 10.43 7.88
C LEU A 29 -9.39 10.67 6.68
N SER A 30 -8.47 11.64 6.81
CA SER A 30 -7.44 11.90 5.80
C SER A 30 -6.54 10.66 5.63
N GLN A 31 -6.12 10.05 6.74
CA GLN A 31 -5.30 8.83 6.71
C GLN A 31 -6.03 7.65 6.04
N LEU A 32 -7.30 7.44 6.37
CA LEU A 32 -8.12 6.39 5.74
C LEU A 32 -8.28 6.61 4.24
N ALA A 33 -8.52 7.86 3.82
CA ALA A 33 -8.65 8.21 2.42
C ALA A 33 -7.32 8.06 1.66
N PHE A 34 -6.20 8.45 2.28
CA PHE A 34 -4.87 8.22 1.73
C PHE A 34 -4.56 6.73 1.57
N ASN A 35 -4.81 5.93 2.60
CA ASN A 35 -4.64 4.48 2.57
C ASN A 35 -5.52 3.82 1.51
N PHE A 36 -6.76 4.29 1.35
CA PHE A 36 -7.62 3.84 0.26
C PHE A 36 -7.00 4.19 -1.09
N ALA A 37 -6.63 5.45 -1.32
CA ALA A 37 -6.05 5.92 -2.60
C ALA A 37 -4.78 5.17 -2.99
N LEU A 38 -3.99 4.75 -2.00
CA LEU A 38 -2.72 4.06 -2.21
C LEU A 38 -2.87 2.54 -2.33
N PHE A 39 -3.60 1.90 -1.41
CA PHE A 39 -3.66 0.44 -1.32
C PHE A 39 -4.81 -0.17 -2.12
N TYR A 40 -5.90 0.56 -2.41
CA TYR A 40 -6.98 0.03 -3.25
C TYR A 40 -6.48 -0.33 -4.66
N PRO A 41 -5.75 0.54 -5.39
CA PRO A 41 -5.19 0.17 -6.69
C PRO A 41 -4.23 -1.01 -6.59
N LEU A 42 -3.38 -1.07 -5.55
CA LEU A 42 -2.52 -2.24 -5.31
C LEU A 42 -3.36 -3.52 -5.19
N GLY A 43 -4.39 -3.50 -4.34
CA GLY A 43 -5.31 -4.63 -4.17
C GLY A 43 -5.95 -5.04 -5.49
N PHE A 44 -6.42 -4.08 -6.29
CA PHE A 44 -6.94 -4.32 -7.63
C PHE A 44 -5.92 -5.05 -8.52
N PHE A 45 -4.70 -4.54 -8.63
CA PHE A 45 -3.63 -5.16 -9.42
C PHE A 45 -3.29 -6.57 -8.94
N VAL A 46 -3.26 -6.80 -7.62
CA VAL A 46 -3.06 -8.13 -7.03
C VAL A 46 -4.20 -9.08 -7.40
N GLY A 47 -5.42 -8.58 -7.51
CA GLY A 47 -6.59 -9.34 -7.96
C GLY A 47 -6.41 -9.90 -9.38
N TYR A 48 -5.78 -9.14 -10.28
CA TYR A 48 -5.53 -9.54 -11.67
C TYR A 48 -4.17 -10.21 -11.90
N ARG A 49 -3.45 -10.58 -10.84
CA ARG A 49 -2.16 -11.27 -10.98
C ARG A 49 -2.32 -12.60 -11.72
N SER A 50 -1.28 -13.03 -12.43
CA SER A 50 -1.20 -14.37 -13.01
C SER A 50 -1.26 -15.43 -11.91
N ARG A 51 -1.87 -16.60 -12.20
CA ARG A 51 -1.91 -17.75 -11.27
C ARG A 51 -0.52 -18.23 -10.85
N GLN A 52 0.50 -18.04 -11.70
CA GLN A 52 1.89 -18.40 -11.43
C GLN A 52 2.59 -17.39 -10.49
N GLU A 53 2.07 -16.18 -10.37
CA GLU A 53 2.66 -15.15 -9.53
C GLU A 53 2.30 -15.41 -8.06
N ASN A 54 3.23 -15.27 -7.12
CA ASN A 54 2.94 -15.51 -5.71
C ASN A 54 2.38 -14.24 -5.03
N ILE A 55 1.22 -14.35 -4.36
CA ILE A 55 0.62 -13.24 -3.60
C ILE A 55 1.55 -12.69 -2.50
N ARG A 56 2.42 -13.55 -1.94
CA ARG A 56 3.41 -13.13 -0.93
C ARG A 56 4.32 -12.01 -1.43
N THR A 57 4.53 -11.92 -2.74
CA THR A 57 5.31 -10.83 -3.35
C THR A 57 4.65 -9.47 -3.15
N ALA A 58 3.32 -9.38 -3.25
CA ALA A 58 2.59 -8.14 -2.99
C ALA A 58 2.63 -7.76 -1.51
N TYR A 59 2.50 -8.75 -0.62
CA TYR A 59 2.64 -8.54 0.82
C TYR A 59 4.04 -8.03 1.19
N LEU A 60 5.08 -8.61 0.60
CA LEU A 60 6.46 -8.18 0.84
C LEU A 60 6.70 -6.76 0.31
N ALA A 61 6.22 -6.45 -0.90
CA ALA A 61 6.39 -5.14 -1.50
C ALA A 61 5.72 -4.04 -0.66
N GLY A 62 4.44 -4.20 -0.31
CA GLY A 62 3.77 -3.17 0.49
C GLY A 62 4.28 -3.06 1.93
N PHE A 63 4.71 -4.17 2.54
CA PHE A 63 5.35 -4.11 3.86
C PHE A 63 6.66 -3.32 3.82
N ILE A 64 7.54 -3.62 2.86
CA ILE A 64 8.80 -2.90 2.68
C ILE A 64 8.53 -1.43 2.33
N PHE A 65 7.55 -1.17 1.47
CA PHE A 65 7.15 0.19 1.11
C PHE A 65 6.77 1.02 2.34
N ASN A 66 5.85 0.54 3.19
CA ASN A 66 5.47 1.23 4.42
C ASN A 66 6.67 1.38 5.37
N LEU A 67 7.51 0.36 5.51
CA LEU A 67 8.69 0.44 6.36
C LEU A 67 9.64 1.55 5.88
N LEU A 68 9.88 1.62 4.56
CA LEU A 68 10.73 2.63 3.95
C LEU A 68 10.14 4.04 4.04
N SER A 69 8.81 4.22 3.94
CA SER A 69 8.18 5.53 4.09
C SER A 69 8.34 6.08 5.52
N TYR A 70 8.19 5.22 6.52
CA TYR A 70 8.42 5.59 7.92
C TYR A 70 9.90 5.79 8.24
N LEU A 71 10.80 4.99 7.64
CA LEU A 71 12.24 5.20 7.76
C LEU A 71 12.66 6.54 7.13
N ALA A 72 12.12 6.89 5.96
CA ALA A 72 12.36 8.19 5.34
C ALA A 72 11.85 9.31 6.24
N SER A 73 10.63 9.19 6.78
CA SER A 73 10.08 10.19 7.72
C SER A 73 10.99 10.39 8.93
N PHE A 74 11.54 9.30 9.48
CA PHE A 74 12.51 9.36 10.58
C PHE A 74 13.82 10.08 10.17
N ILE A 75 14.39 9.73 9.02
CA ILE A 75 15.64 10.34 8.50
C ILE A 75 15.46 11.83 8.23
N TYR A 76 14.33 12.23 7.64
CA TYR A 76 14.01 13.62 7.32
C TYR A 76 13.38 14.40 8.48
N GLN A 77 13.31 13.80 9.68
CA GLN A 77 12.75 14.41 10.88
C GLN A 77 11.29 14.91 10.70
N ILE A 78 10.52 14.25 9.84
CA ILE A 78 9.10 14.54 9.66
C ILE A 78 8.35 13.96 10.88
N PRO A 79 7.63 14.78 11.65
CA PRO A 79 7.01 14.33 12.90
C PRO A 79 5.89 13.33 12.62
N ILE A 80 5.99 12.14 13.21
CA ILE A 80 4.90 11.16 13.21
C ILE A 80 3.85 11.64 14.22
N GLN A 81 2.71 12.11 13.70
CA GLN A 81 1.64 12.66 14.54
C GLN A 81 1.06 11.64 15.51
N SER A 82 0.92 10.38 15.09
CA SER A 82 0.38 9.32 15.93
C SER A 82 0.83 7.92 15.50
N TRP A 83 1.27 7.11 16.46
CA TRP A 83 1.58 5.69 16.23
C TRP A 83 0.35 4.86 15.82
N SER A 84 -0.86 5.31 16.14
CA SER A 84 -2.08 4.65 15.68
C SER A 84 -2.27 4.77 14.17
N MET A 85 -1.82 5.87 13.55
CA MET A 85 -1.84 6.05 12.09
C MET A 85 -0.86 5.10 11.41
N VAL A 86 0.32 4.89 11.99
CA VAL A 86 1.29 3.88 11.53
C VAL A 86 0.65 2.50 11.51
N ILE A 87 0.04 2.08 12.61
CA ILE A 87 -0.66 0.80 12.70
C ILE A 87 -1.78 0.71 11.67
N LEU A 88 -2.55 1.80 11.49
CA LEU A 88 -3.64 1.87 10.52
C LEU A 88 -3.14 1.63 9.09
N ASP A 89 -1.96 2.12 8.71
CA ASP A 89 -1.40 1.94 7.37
C ASP A 89 -1.05 0.48 7.09
N PHE A 90 -0.37 -0.17 8.04
CA PHE A 90 -0.05 -1.58 7.92
C PHE A 90 -1.31 -2.44 7.89
N VAL A 91 -2.29 -2.19 8.76
CA VAL A 91 -3.54 -2.94 8.79
C VAL A 91 -4.35 -2.72 7.50
N SER A 92 -4.49 -1.47 7.06
CA SER A 92 -5.20 -1.11 5.82
C SER A 92 -4.57 -1.81 4.63
N PHE A 93 -3.25 -1.77 4.50
CA PHE A 93 -2.51 -2.49 3.48
C PHE A 93 -2.87 -3.98 3.42
N PHE A 94 -2.82 -4.69 4.56
CA PHE A 94 -3.16 -6.11 4.62
C PHE A 94 -4.60 -6.37 4.17
N ILE A 95 -5.54 -5.52 4.58
CA ILE A 95 -6.96 -5.62 4.22
C ILE A 95 -7.14 -5.46 2.71
N PHE A 96 -6.60 -4.39 2.11
CA PHE A 96 -6.78 -4.10 0.68
C PHE A 96 -6.17 -5.17 -0.22
N VAL A 97 -4.96 -5.66 0.10
CA VAL A 97 -4.34 -6.75 -0.66
C VAL A 97 -5.17 -8.02 -0.59
N LYS A 98 -5.70 -8.37 0.59
CA LYS A 98 -6.53 -9.55 0.77
C LYS A 98 -7.87 -9.44 0.04
N LEU A 99 -8.56 -8.31 0.17
CA LEU A 99 -9.83 -8.06 -0.52
C LEU A 99 -9.65 -8.07 -2.04
N GLY A 100 -8.62 -7.40 -2.54
CA GLY A 100 -8.30 -7.38 -3.96
C GLY A 100 -8.04 -8.78 -4.52
N ALA A 101 -7.30 -9.61 -3.79
CA ALA A 101 -7.08 -11.00 -4.18
C ALA A 101 -8.37 -11.85 -4.19
N ILE A 102 -9.30 -11.59 -3.26
CA ILE A 102 -10.60 -12.30 -3.22
C ILE A 102 -11.47 -11.87 -4.40
N PHE A 103 -11.59 -10.56 -4.67
CA PHE A 103 -12.39 -10.06 -5.78
C PHE A 103 -11.83 -10.48 -7.14
N GLY A 104 -10.51 -10.43 -7.31
CA GLY A 104 -9.86 -10.88 -8.54
C GLY A 104 -10.10 -12.35 -8.84
N LYS A 105 -10.06 -13.22 -7.81
CA LYS A 105 -10.41 -14.64 -7.98
C LYS A 105 -11.83 -14.86 -8.46
N ARG A 106 -12.79 -14.04 -8.00
CA ARG A 106 -14.19 -14.11 -8.42
C ARG A 106 -14.38 -13.64 -9.86
N ALA A 107 -13.66 -12.60 -10.27
CA ALA A 107 -13.75 -12.05 -11.62
C ALA A 107 -13.11 -12.94 -12.70
N GLN A 108 -12.22 -13.86 -12.33
CA GLN A 108 -11.53 -14.80 -13.23
C GLN A 108 -12.13 -16.22 -13.23
N SER A 109 -13.22 -16.44 -12.49
CA SER A 109 -13.97 -17.71 -12.47
C SER A 109 -15.14 -17.68 -13.43
#